data_AF-A0A1G3GUD5-F1
#
_entry.id   AF-A0A1G3GUD5-F1
#
_cell.length_a   1.000
_cell.length_b   1.000
_cell.length_c   1.000
_cell.angle_alpha   90.00
_cell.angle_beta   90.00
_cell.angle_gamma   90.00
#
_symmetry.space_group_name_H-M   'P 1'
#
loop_
_entity.id
_entity.type
_entity.pdbx_description
1 polymer ?
#
loop_
_entity_poly.entity_id
_entity_poly.type
_entity_poly.pdbx_seq_one_letter_code
_entity_poly.pdbx_strand_id
1 'polypeptide(L)'
;MHDAPLFLGLTRPPKIFGLPIGYFVSLMLGSVIPFVGANDWRFLLIGVVGYPVLWFVADRNPNLFETVAVVFSRTPRTRGKSAFAGDRHVS
;
A
#
# COMPACT_ATOMS: atom_id res chain seq x y z
N MET A 1 24.05 -23.82 -10.66
CA MET A 1 23.00 -22.80 -10.53
C MET A 1 23.28 -21.95 -9.28
N HIS A 2 24.30 -21.10 -9.31
CA HIS A 2 24.72 -20.26 -8.16
C HIS A 2 24.57 -18.75 -8.42
N ASP A 3 24.06 -18.35 -9.59
CA ASP A 3 23.91 -16.94 -10.00
C ASP A 3 22.55 -16.31 -9.64
N ALA A 4 21.65 -17.07 -9.01
CA ALA A 4 20.31 -16.62 -8.64
C ALA A 4 20.21 -15.48 -7.59
N PRO A 5 21.13 -15.29 -6.62
CA PRO A 5 20.90 -14.31 -5.55
C PRO A 5 21.02 -12.85 -6.04
N LEU A 6 21.80 -12.60 -7.08
CA LEU A 6 21.97 -11.25 -7.66
C LEU A 6 20.71 -10.79 -8.38
N PHE A 7 20.08 -11.66 -9.18
CA PHE A 7 18.81 -11.35 -9.83
C PHE A 7 17.66 -11.19 -8.84
N LEU A 8 17.65 -11.99 -7.76
CA LEU A 8 16.65 -11.88 -6.70
C LEU A 8 16.75 -10.52 -5.98
N GLY A 9 17.97 -10.01 -5.78
CA GLY A 9 18.21 -8.68 -5.21
C GLY A 9 17.70 -7.54 -6.08
N LEU A 10 17.82 -7.66 -7.41
CA LEU A 10 17.30 -6.66 -8.36
C LEU A 10 15.77 -6.64 -8.44
N THR A 11 15.13 -7.78 -8.18
CA THR A 11 13.65 -7.87 -8.14
C THR A 11 13.05 -7.49 -6.79
N ARG A 12 13.89 -7.24 -5.77
CA ARG A 12 13.39 -6.88 -4.43
C ARG A 12 12.82 -5.46 -4.47
N PRO A 13 11.60 -5.23 -3.97
CA PRO A 13 11.01 -3.90 -3.95
C PRO A 13 11.93 -2.90 -3.23
N PRO A 14 12.08 -1.67 -3.75
CA PRO A 14 12.87 -0.64 -3.09
C PRO A 14 12.30 -0.34 -1.69
N LYS A 15 13.15 -0.48 -0.68
CA LYS A 15 12.82 -0.23 0.72
C LYS A 15 13.48 1.07 1.19
N ILE A 16 12.71 1.95 1.80
CA ILE A 16 13.16 3.15 2.50
C ILE A 16 13.01 2.89 4.00
N PHE A 17 14.09 3.00 4.77
CA PHE A 17 14.13 2.67 6.21
C PHE A 17 13.54 1.28 6.56
N GLY A 18 13.68 0.30 5.67
CA GLY A 18 13.16 -1.06 5.88
C GLY A 18 11.70 -1.27 5.49
N LEU A 19 10.95 -0.21 5.19
CA LEU A 19 9.58 -0.28 4.66
C LEU A 19 9.58 -0.07 3.14
N PRO A 20 8.76 -0.79 2.37
CA PRO A 20 8.54 -0.47 0.96
C PRO A 20 7.97 0.94 0.82
N ILE A 21 8.35 1.64 -0.26
CA ILE A 21 8.03 3.07 -0.47
C ILE A 21 6.55 3.40 -0.24
N GLY A 22 5.63 2.57 -0.76
CA GLY A 22 4.19 2.79 -0.62
C GLY A 22 3.69 2.82 0.84
N TYR A 23 4.30 2.04 1.73
CA TYR A 23 3.96 1.99 3.15
C TYR A 23 4.39 3.29 3.83
N PHE A 24 5.61 3.73 3.55
CA PHE A 24 6.16 4.95 4.12
C PHE A 24 5.36 6.18 3.68
N VAL A 25 5.06 6.29 2.38
CA VAL A 25 4.26 7.40 1.84
C VAL A 25 2.84 7.40 2.43
N SER A 26 2.22 6.23 2.54
CA SER A 26 0.87 6.11 3.11
C SER A 26 0.83 6.47 4.60
N LEU A 27 1.85 6.09 5.37
CA LEU A 27 2.00 6.46 6.77
C LEU A 27 2.21 7.98 6.93
N MET A 28 3.06 8.58 6.09
CA MET A 28 3.29 10.02 6.08
C MET A 28 2.03 10.80 5.69
N LEU A 29 1.30 10.38 4.65
CA LEU A 29 0.02 11.01 4.30
C LEU A 29 -0.98 10.90 5.46
N GLY A 30 -1.10 9.70 6.04
CA GLY A 30 -2.03 9.41 7.13
C GLY A 30 -1.74 10.16 8.43
N SER A 31 -0.48 10.50 8.70
CA SER A 31 -0.12 11.30 9.89
C SER A 31 -0.12 12.81 9.59
N VAL A 32 0.43 13.24 8.45
CA VAL A 32 0.66 14.66 8.15
C VAL A 32 -0.62 15.37 7.71
N ILE A 33 -1.48 14.73 6.89
CA ILE A 33 -2.72 15.38 6.43
C ILE A 33 -3.63 15.74 7.62
N PRO A 34 -3.93 14.81 8.55
CA PRO A 34 -4.73 15.15 9.72
C PRO A 34 -4.02 16.12 10.67
N PHE A 35 -2.69 16.01 10.82
CA PHE A 35 -1.90 16.96 11.61
C PHE A 35 -2.09 18.39 11.11
N VAL A 36 -1.97 18.64 9.80
CA VAL A 36 -2.15 19.97 9.21
C VAL A 36 -3.62 20.41 9.27
N GLY A 37 -4.55 19.50 8.97
CA GLY A 37 -5.97 19.83 8.92
C GLY A 37 -6.58 20.14 10.29
N ALA A 38 -6.19 19.40 11.33
CA ALA A 38 -6.69 19.60 12.69
C ALA A 38 -5.77 20.50 13.54
N ASN A 39 -4.55 20.80 13.06
CA ASN A 39 -3.50 21.52 13.77
C ASN A 39 -3.21 20.93 15.18
N ASP A 40 -3.35 19.61 15.32
CA ASP A 40 -3.15 18.89 16.58
C ASP A 40 -1.94 17.95 16.45
N TRP A 41 -0.93 18.17 17.29
CA TRP A 41 0.30 17.40 17.32
C TRP A 41 0.09 15.90 17.57
N ARG A 42 -1.04 15.51 18.19
CA ARG A 42 -1.37 14.10 18.47
C ARG A 42 -1.45 13.24 17.21
N PHE A 43 -1.78 13.83 16.06
CA PHE A 43 -1.80 13.09 14.79
C PHE A 43 -0.42 12.60 14.35
N LEU A 44 0.67 13.21 14.84
CA LEU A 44 2.02 12.72 14.60
C LEU A 44 2.30 11.39 15.34
N LEU A 45 1.58 11.10 16.43
CA LEU A 45 1.69 9.81 17.14
C LEU A 45 1.23 8.64 16.25
N ILE A 46 0.39 8.89 15.25
CA ILE A 46 0.02 7.89 14.24
C ILE A 46 1.26 7.43 13.47
N GLY A 47 2.20 8.34 13.19
CA GLY A 47 3.48 7.98 12.58
C GLY A 47 4.30 7.04 13.49
N VAL A 48 4.40 7.40 14.78
CA VAL A 48 5.18 6.63 15.77
C VAL A 48 4.62 5.24 16.00
N VAL A 49 3.30 5.11 16.16
CA VAL A 49 2.62 3.83 16.39
C VAL A 49 2.41 3.05 15.09
N GLY A 50 2.12 3.76 14.00
CA GLY A 50 1.90 3.15 12.69
C GLY A 50 3.18 2.56 12.12
N TYR A 51 4.35 3.17 12.34
CA TYR A 51 5.62 2.66 11.85
C TYR A 51 5.91 1.19 12.22
N PRO A 52 5.91 0.77 13.51
CA PRO A 52 6.15 -0.63 13.87
C PRO A 52 5.04 -1.57 13.36
N VAL A 53 3.79 -1.11 13.28
CA VAL A 53 2.69 -1.89 12.72
C VAL A 53 2.91 -2.15 11.22
N LEU A 54 3.19 -1.10 10.44
CA LEU A 54 3.48 -1.25 9.02
C LEU A 54 4.78 -2.02 8.78
N TRP A 55 5.78 -1.90 9.65
CA TRP A 55 7.00 -2.69 9.58
C TRP A 55 6.71 -4.19 9.72
N PHE A 56 5.90 -4.58 10.72
CA PHE A 56 5.49 -5.98 10.90
C PHE A 56 4.66 -6.51 9.72
N VAL A 57 3.76 -5.68 9.17
CA VAL A 57 2.96 -6.03 8.00
C VAL A 57 3.85 -6.18 6.75
N ALA A 58 4.81 -5.28 6.57
CA ALA A 58 5.75 -5.29 5.45
C ALA A 58 6.74 -6.46 5.51
N ASP A 59 7.09 -6.92 6.71
CA ASP A 59 7.88 -8.14 6.91
C ASP A 59 7.14 -9.38 6.39
N ARG A 60 5.81 -9.44 6.61
CA ARG A 60 4.97 -10.54 6.10
C ARG A 60 4.69 -10.44 4.61
N ASN A 61 4.38 -9.25 4.11
CA ASN A 61 4.05 -9.03 2.71
C ASN A 61 4.53 -7.64 2.26
N PRO A 62 5.59 -7.55 1.43
CA PRO A 62 6.14 -6.27 1.00
C PRO A 62 5.35 -5.58 -0.13
N ASN A 63 4.46 -6.30 -0.82
CA ASN A 63 3.77 -5.80 -2.03
C ASN A 63 2.26 -5.54 -1.81
N LEU A 64 1.77 -5.44 -0.56
CA LEU A 64 0.32 -5.29 -0.32
C LEU A 64 -0.22 -4.01 -0.96
N PHE A 65 0.45 -2.87 -0.77
CA PHE A 65 -0.03 -1.60 -1.31
C PHE A 65 0.02 -1.54 -2.84
N GLU A 66 1.04 -2.14 -3.46
CA GLU A 66 1.09 -2.25 -4.93
C GLU A 66 -0.03 -3.16 -5.44
N THR A 67 -0.29 -4.28 -4.75
CA THR A 67 -1.40 -5.17 -5.09
C THR A 67 -2.75 -4.46 -4.94
N VAL A 68 -2.96 -3.70 -3.86
CA VAL A 68 -4.20 -2.93 -3.65
C VAL A 68 -4.34 -1.84 -4.71
N ALA A 69 -3.27 -1.12 -5.04
CA ALA A 69 -3.28 -0.12 -6.10
C ALA A 69 -3.61 -0.76 -7.46
N VAL A 70 -2.95 -1.86 -7.81
CA VAL A 70 -3.21 -2.60 -9.06
C VAL A 70 -4.63 -3.12 -9.09
N VAL A 71 -5.15 -3.71 -8.02
CA VAL A 71 -6.54 -4.18 -7.94
C VAL A 71 -7.50 -3.01 -8.12
N PHE A 72 -7.26 -1.88 -7.47
CA PHE A 72 -8.13 -0.71 -7.59
C PHE A 72 -8.09 -0.10 -9.00
N SER A 73 -6.93 -0.09 -9.66
CA SER A 73 -6.74 0.47 -11.01
C SER A 73 -7.16 -0.49 -12.14
N ARG A 74 -6.87 -1.79 -12.01
CA ARG A 74 -7.12 -2.81 -13.05
C ARG A 74 -8.46 -3.51 -12.88
N THR A 75 -9.05 -3.48 -11.69
CA THR A 75 -10.37 -4.03 -11.42
C THR A 75 -11.28 -2.91 -10.93
N PRO A 76 -11.82 -2.06 -11.83
CA PRO A 76 -12.84 -1.10 -11.47
C PRO A 76 -13.98 -1.84 -10.78
N ARG A 77 -14.34 -1.41 -9.57
CA ARG A 77 -15.40 -2.05 -8.79
C ARG A 77 -16.69 -2.01 -9.61
N THR A 78 -17.11 -3.13 -10.19
CA THR A 78 -18.36 -3.24 -10.95
C THR A 78 -19.51 -3.05 -9.96
N ARG A 79 -19.96 -1.79 -9.82
CA ARG A 79 -21.03 -1.37 -8.89
C ARG A 79 -22.36 -2.10 -9.13
N GLY A 80 -22.50 -2.82 -10.24
CA GLY A 80 -23.67 -3.62 -10.62
C GLY A 80 -23.48 -5.14 -10.52
N LYS A 81 -22.47 -5.67 -9.81
CA LYS A 81 -22.23 -7.13 -9.75
C LYS A 81 -23.43 -7.93 -9.22
N SER A 82 -24.23 -7.35 -8.32
CA SER A 82 -25.46 -7.98 -7.81
C SER A 82 -26.65 -7.88 -8.76
N ALA A 83 -26.66 -6.89 -9.67
CA ALA A 83 -27.78 -6.63 -10.58
C ALA A 83 -27.58 -7.23 -11.99
N PHE A 84 -26.33 -7.39 -12.44
CA PHE A 84 -26.02 -7.78 -13.82
C PHE A 84 -25.00 -8.91 -13.95
N ALA A 85 -24.67 -9.61 -12.86
CA ALA A 85 -23.66 -10.68 -12.83
C ALA A 85 -22.26 -10.33 -13.39
N GLY A 86 -22.02 -9.06 -13.77
CA GLY A 86 -20.79 -8.60 -14.40
C GLY A 86 -20.90 -8.26 -15.89
N ASP A 87 -21.98 -8.65 -16.58
CA ASP A 87 -22.13 -8.42 -18.02
C ASP A 87 -23.09 -7.27 -18.30
N ARG A 88 -22.52 -6.11 -18.64
CA ARG A 88 -23.27 -5.01 -19.25
C ARG A 88 -23.22 -5.21 -20.76
N HIS A 89 -24.20 -5.90 -21.33
CA HIS A 89 -24.41 -5.87 -22.77
C HIS A 89 -24.93 -4.48 -23.15
N VAL A 90 -24.13 -3.73 -23.90
CA VAL A 90 -24.56 -2.47 -24.53
C VAL A 90 -25.23 -2.88 -25.83
N SER A 91 -26.54 -2.61 -25.95
CA SER A 91 -27.32 -2.74 -27.18
C SER A 91 -26.96 -1.64 -28.18
#